data_AF-A0A1V2LUX6-F1
#
_entry.id   AF-A0A1V2LUX6-F1
#
_cell.length_a   1.000
_cell.length_b   1.000
_cell.length_c   1.000
_cell.angle_alpha   90.00
_cell.angle_beta   90.00
_cell.angle_gamma   90.00
#
_symmetry.space_group_name_H-M   'P 1'
#
loop_
_entity.id
_entity.type
_entity.pdbx_description
1 polymer ?
#
loop_
_entity_poly.entity_id
_entity_poly.type
_entity_poly.pdbx_seq_one_letter_code
_entity_poly.pdbx_strand_id
1 'polypeptide(L)'
;MRGKVALKPAGYWYYAVRFDHDIHQYHVGASGLPDYNYKLAAWSNNDPSISFDSKPYHKEPEAEDPYAIKSNFEVIETEDKTKYVSQRISNGETCDLTGLPRTTTINYFCNVNLKSPLIVSVNEWRTCEYIIDLQSSYFCDYDMWMPPKTLMNHHIDCYPNTDTFETLGEKIDIHGLVLDPLTEGVFLGRRGESRRFVVLLTKDYNLWNVNGIDQDVQFEHLLSDIASGFQKYTRNLKLSTYIDDISTIVLLDDTFKLGFETYDGSGSYIGNIMVEHDRNGYFVSYFTDEDIPEESNWLEYESILMLQ
;
A
#
# COMPACT_ATOMS: atom_id res chain seq x y z
N MET A 1 6.82 21.08 13.91
CA MET A 1 5.79 21.17 12.85
C MET A 1 5.33 22.60 12.54
N ARG A 2 5.65 23.60 13.38
CA ARG A 2 5.29 25.01 13.19
C ARG A 2 5.51 25.54 11.78
N GLY A 3 4.47 26.15 11.22
CA GLY A 3 4.49 26.76 9.88
C GLY A 3 4.51 25.76 8.71
N LYS A 4 4.42 24.46 8.97
CA LYS A 4 4.26 23.44 7.92
C LYS A 4 2.79 23.34 7.51
N VAL A 5 2.58 22.86 6.30
CA VAL A 5 1.26 22.58 5.75
C VAL A 5 1.28 21.19 5.14
N ALA A 6 0.25 20.40 5.40
CA ALA A 6 -0.01 19.15 4.70
C ALA A 6 -1.28 19.31 3.87
N LEU A 7 -1.23 18.89 2.61
CA LEU A 7 -2.33 19.00 1.65
C LEU A 7 -2.68 17.62 1.11
N LYS A 8 -3.96 17.36 0.89
CA LYS A 8 -4.43 16.11 0.27
C LYS A 8 -5.65 16.36 -0.63
N PRO A 9 -5.57 16.02 -1.93
CA PRO A 9 -6.75 15.84 -2.75
C PRO A 9 -7.43 14.51 -2.40
N ALA A 10 -8.75 14.51 -2.30
CA ALA A 10 -9.57 13.33 -2.02
C ALA A 10 -10.92 13.46 -2.75
N GLY A 11 -10.93 12.98 -3.99
CA GLY A 11 -12.08 13.09 -4.89
C GLY A 11 -12.46 14.55 -5.16
N TYR A 12 -13.69 14.93 -4.83
CA TYR A 12 -14.19 16.30 -4.99
C TYR A 12 -13.54 17.31 -4.05
N TRP A 13 -12.99 16.86 -2.90
CA TRP A 13 -12.50 17.74 -1.84
C TRP A 13 -10.98 17.83 -1.79
N TYR A 14 -10.49 18.96 -1.30
CA TYR A 14 -9.12 19.16 -0.83
C TYR A 14 -9.13 19.36 0.68
N TYR A 15 -8.12 18.80 1.34
CA TYR A 15 -7.90 18.98 2.77
C TYR A 15 -6.56 19.64 3.02
N ALA A 16 -6.55 20.62 3.91
CA ALA A 16 -5.35 21.31 4.34
C ALA A 16 -5.23 21.27 5.86
N VAL A 17 -4.12 20.75 6.37
CA VAL A 17 -3.71 20.87 7.77
C VAL A 17 -2.60 21.90 7.83
N ARG A 18 -2.90 23.08 8.35
CA ARG A 18 -1.92 24.13 8.63
C ARG A 18 -1.54 24.02 10.10
N PHE A 19 -0.41 23.35 10.36
CA PHE A 19 0.03 23.10 11.72
C PHE A 19 0.12 24.40 12.51
N ASP A 20 -0.39 24.37 13.74
CA ASP A 20 -0.48 25.51 14.64
C ASP A 20 -1.52 26.59 14.28
N HIS A 21 -2.30 26.38 13.22
CA HIS A 21 -3.30 27.32 12.72
C HIS A 21 -4.68 26.65 12.71
N ASP A 22 -5.00 25.91 11.64
CA ASP A 22 -6.32 25.32 11.44
C ASP A 22 -6.30 24.16 10.43
N ILE A 23 -7.48 23.58 10.26
CA ILE A 23 -7.76 22.49 9.33
C ILE A 23 -8.95 22.90 8.47
N HIS A 24 -8.79 22.77 7.15
CA HIS A 24 -9.81 23.15 6.17
C HIS A 24 -10.13 22.00 5.22
N GLN A 25 -11.39 21.92 4.83
CA GLN A 25 -11.88 21.18 3.67
C GLN A 25 -12.36 22.20 2.64
N TYR A 26 -11.93 22.10 1.39
CA TYR A 26 -12.34 23.05 0.37
C TYR A 26 -12.44 22.40 -1.01
N HIS A 27 -13.24 22.99 -1.88
CA HIS A 27 -13.33 22.62 -3.30
C HIS A 27 -12.93 23.83 -4.14
N VAL A 28 -12.10 23.59 -5.16
CA VAL A 28 -11.66 24.62 -6.10
C VAL A 28 -12.43 24.45 -7.41
N GLY A 29 -13.22 25.45 -7.76
CA GLY A 29 -13.99 25.47 -9.00
C GLY A 29 -13.16 25.87 -10.22
N ALA A 30 -13.83 26.01 -11.36
CA ALA A 30 -13.20 26.39 -12.63
C ALA A 30 -12.52 27.77 -12.61
N SER A 31 -12.87 28.63 -11.66
CA SER A 31 -12.27 29.95 -11.43
C SER A 31 -10.86 29.88 -10.81
N GLY A 32 -10.46 28.71 -10.30
CA GLY A 32 -9.23 28.54 -9.53
C GLY A 32 -9.31 29.07 -8.09
N LEU A 33 -10.47 29.61 -7.67
CA LEU A 33 -10.73 30.03 -6.30
C LEU A 33 -11.56 28.96 -5.56
N PRO A 34 -11.48 28.91 -4.21
CA PRO A 34 -12.32 28.00 -3.43
C PRO A 34 -13.80 28.41 -3.53
N ASP A 35 -14.62 27.56 -4.14
CA ASP A 35 -16.08 27.76 -4.21
C ASP A 35 -16.77 27.36 -2.90
N TYR A 36 -16.19 26.37 -2.22
CA TYR A 36 -16.59 25.91 -0.88
C TYR A 36 -15.35 25.82 -0.01
N ASN A 37 -15.41 26.37 1.21
CA ASN A 37 -14.29 26.36 2.14
C ASN A 37 -14.81 26.24 3.57
N TYR A 38 -14.67 25.03 4.14
CA TYR A 38 -15.14 24.69 5.47
C TYR A 38 -13.99 24.60 6.46
N LYS A 39 -14.12 25.28 7.59
CA LYS A 39 -13.16 25.19 8.71
C LYS A 39 -13.55 24.02 9.61
N LEU A 40 -12.73 22.98 9.60
CA LEU A 40 -12.99 21.75 10.34
C LEU A 40 -12.57 21.84 11.81
N ALA A 41 -11.44 22.50 12.08
CA ALA A 41 -10.93 22.69 13.43
C ALA A 41 -9.87 23.81 13.46
N ALA A 42 -9.60 24.36 14.64
CA ALA A 42 -8.53 25.32 14.87
C ALA A 42 -7.93 25.18 16.28
N TRP A 43 -6.61 25.28 16.39
CA TRP A 43 -5.91 25.26 17.69
C TRP A 43 -6.12 26.53 18.52
N SER A 44 -6.72 27.56 17.94
CA SER A 44 -6.99 28.86 18.54
C SER A 44 -8.38 29.36 18.11
N ASN A 45 -9.10 30.00 19.04
CA ASN A 45 -10.36 30.71 18.74
C ASN A 45 -10.13 32.02 18.00
N ASN A 46 -8.90 32.55 18.03
CA ASN A 46 -8.52 33.80 17.42
C ASN A 46 -7.68 33.54 16.17
N ASP A 47 -8.14 34.07 15.05
CA ASP A 47 -7.37 34.29 13.83
C ASP A 47 -7.07 35.80 13.80
N PRO A 48 -6.05 36.33 14.53
CA PRO A 48 -4.68 36.45 13.98
C PRO A 48 -3.50 36.58 15.00
N SER A 49 -2.29 36.67 14.42
CA SER A 49 -0.92 36.85 14.97
C SER A 49 -0.47 35.88 16.05
N ILE A 50 0.49 35.05 15.66
CA ILE A 50 1.02 33.98 16.46
C ILE A 50 1.82 34.55 17.66
N SER A 51 1.17 34.62 18.82
CA SER A 51 1.84 34.72 20.12
C SER A 51 2.25 33.31 20.53
N PHE A 52 3.55 33.10 20.73
CA PHE A 52 4.16 31.78 20.88
C PHE A 52 4.28 31.31 22.33
N ASP A 53 3.77 32.07 23.30
CA ASP A 53 4.02 31.82 24.72
C ASP A 53 2.86 31.12 25.46
N SER A 54 1.82 30.69 24.76
CA SER A 54 0.61 30.14 25.39
C SER A 54 0.13 28.79 24.88
N LYS A 55 1.01 27.94 24.32
CA LYS A 55 0.62 26.58 23.90
C LYS A 55 0.90 25.54 24.99
N PRO A 56 -0.04 24.62 25.27
CA PRO A 56 0.18 23.54 26.23
C PRO A 56 1.27 22.60 25.71
N TYR A 57 2.24 22.30 26.57
CA TYR A 57 3.27 21.28 26.38
C TYR A 57 3.09 20.19 27.43
N HIS A 58 3.51 18.97 27.11
CA HIS A 58 3.47 17.84 28.02
C HIS A 58 4.32 18.14 29.27
N LYS A 59 3.68 18.16 30.45
CA LYS A 59 4.35 18.13 31.75
C LYS A 59 4.17 16.73 32.32
N GLU A 60 5.26 16.10 32.74
CA GLU A 60 5.15 14.83 33.48
C GLU A 60 4.36 15.04 34.78
N PRO A 61 3.53 14.06 35.17
CA PRO A 61 2.60 14.24 36.27
C PRO A 61 3.34 14.07 37.61
N GLU A 62 3.60 15.19 38.28
CA GLU A 62 3.75 15.20 39.73
C GLU A 62 2.75 16.20 40.34
N ALA A 63 1.91 15.65 41.22
CA ALA A 63 0.84 16.25 42.03
C ALA A 63 -0.54 16.47 41.35
N GLU A 64 -1.56 15.95 42.02
CA GLU A 64 -2.99 16.10 41.70
C GLU A 64 -3.42 17.58 41.81
N ASP A 65 -3.43 18.30 40.69
CA ASP A 65 -4.16 19.56 40.54
C ASP A 65 -5.53 19.27 39.87
N PRO A 66 -6.68 19.50 40.53
CA PRO A 66 -8.00 19.33 39.93
C PRO A 66 -8.31 20.35 38.81
N TYR A 67 -7.44 21.33 38.56
CA TYR A 67 -7.48 22.22 37.39
C TYR A 67 -6.46 21.84 36.31
N ALA A 68 -5.79 20.68 36.42
CA ALA A 68 -4.91 20.17 35.38
C ALA A 68 -5.69 20.02 34.08
N ILE A 69 -5.30 20.81 33.07
CA ILE A 69 -5.77 20.66 31.70
C ILE A 69 -5.44 19.23 31.27
N LYS A 70 -6.45 18.36 31.18
CA LYS A 70 -6.31 17.05 30.54
C LYS A 70 -5.80 17.33 29.12
N SER A 71 -4.56 16.90 28.86
CA SER A 71 -3.95 17.01 27.54
C SER A 71 -4.95 16.57 26.48
N ASN A 72 -5.10 17.35 25.40
CA ASN A 72 -5.91 16.93 24.26
C ASN A 72 -5.17 15.91 23.37
N PHE A 73 -3.98 15.49 23.80
CA PHE A 73 -3.21 14.40 23.22
C PHE A 73 -3.34 13.15 24.07
N GLU A 74 -3.54 12.03 23.41
CA GLU A 74 -3.55 10.69 23.98
C GLU A 74 -2.57 9.81 23.19
N VAL A 75 -1.71 9.08 23.89
CA VAL A 75 -0.87 8.06 23.27
C VAL A 75 -1.70 6.79 23.16
N ILE A 76 -1.87 6.28 21.95
CA ILE A 76 -2.65 5.07 21.69
C ILE A 76 -1.69 3.97 21.25
N GLU A 77 -1.83 2.81 21.89
CA GLU A 77 -1.19 1.56 21.48
C GLU A 77 -2.32 0.60 21.09
N THR A 78 -2.32 0.17 19.83
CA THR A 78 -3.29 -0.81 19.32
C THR A 78 -2.83 -2.24 19.61
N GLU A 79 -3.71 -3.22 19.41
CA GLU A 79 -3.42 -4.64 19.71
C GLU A 79 -2.22 -5.19 18.93
N ASP A 80 -1.99 -4.68 17.72
CA ASP A 80 -0.84 -4.96 16.86
C ASP A 80 0.46 -4.26 17.31
N LYS A 81 0.44 -3.59 18.48
CA LYS A 81 1.53 -2.78 19.04
C LYS A 81 1.90 -1.56 18.22
N THR A 82 1.06 -1.15 17.27
CA THR A 82 1.24 0.14 16.59
C THR A 82 1.02 1.26 17.59
N LYS A 83 1.97 2.21 17.65
CA LYS A 83 1.91 3.39 18.54
C LYS A 83 1.71 4.65 17.72
N TYR A 84 0.75 5.45 18.13
CA TYR A 84 0.52 6.78 17.56
C TYR A 84 -0.02 7.72 18.62
N VAL A 85 0.06 9.02 18.33
CA VAL A 85 -0.54 10.03 19.18
C VAL A 85 -1.79 10.55 18.54
N SER A 86 -2.90 10.49 19.26
CA SER A 86 -4.16 11.07 18.83
C SER A 86 -4.34 12.44 19.48
N GLN A 87 -4.75 13.44 18.71
CA GLN A 87 -5.09 14.75 19.21
C GLN A 87 -6.47 15.15 18.72
N ARG A 88 -7.38 15.42 19.66
CA ARG A 88 -8.68 16.02 19.33
C ARG A 88 -8.57 17.55 19.31
N ILE A 89 -9.05 18.15 18.23
CA ILE A 89 -9.03 19.59 17.96
C ILE A 89 -10.46 20.03 17.64
N SER A 90 -10.91 21.06 18.32
CA SER A 90 -12.25 21.64 18.16
C SER A 90 -12.18 22.97 17.42
N ASN A 91 -13.21 23.82 17.58
CA ASN A 91 -13.26 25.19 17.06
C ASN A 91 -13.35 25.28 15.52
N GLY A 92 -13.89 24.24 14.90
CA GLY A 92 -14.42 24.33 13.54
C GLY A 92 -15.63 25.25 13.49
N GLU A 93 -16.06 25.59 12.28
CA GLU A 93 -17.31 26.33 12.11
C GLU A 93 -18.53 25.44 12.42
N THR A 94 -19.67 26.07 12.67
CA THR A 94 -20.92 25.36 12.98
C THR A 94 -21.39 24.54 11.78
N CYS A 95 -21.63 23.25 12.02
CA CYS A 95 -22.25 22.35 11.08
C CYS A 95 -23.72 22.70 10.90
N ASP A 96 -24.15 22.86 9.66
CA ASP A 96 -25.54 23.10 9.26
C ASP A 96 -26.44 21.89 9.55
N LEU A 97 -25.92 20.68 9.45
CA LEU A 97 -26.66 19.44 9.70
C LEU A 97 -26.87 19.13 11.18
N THR A 98 -25.84 19.35 12.02
CA THR A 98 -25.89 18.97 13.45
C THR A 98 -26.09 20.15 14.39
N GLY A 99 -25.88 21.39 13.92
CA GLY A 99 -25.87 22.59 14.75
C GLY A 99 -24.68 22.72 15.70
N LEU A 100 -23.72 21.79 15.65
CA LEU A 100 -22.53 21.76 16.50
C LEU A 100 -21.28 22.20 15.72
N PRO A 101 -20.28 22.82 16.38
CA PRO A 101 -18.99 23.10 15.75
C PRO A 101 -18.33 21.82 15.21
N ARG A 102 -17.78 21.89 14.00
CA ARG A 102 -16.96 20.81 13.43
C ARG A 102 -15.76 20.52 14.36
N THR A 103 -15.36 19.25 14.41
CA THR A 103 -14.20 18.81 15.18
C THR A 103 -13.34 17.86 14.36
N THR A 104 -12.06 17.80 14.67
CA THR A 104 -11.10 16.91 13.99
C THR A 104 -10.20 16.23 14.99
N THR A 105 -10.09 14.92 14.88
CA THR A 105 -9.06 14.13 15.57
C THR A 105 -7.92 13.87 14.60
N ILE A 106 -6.70 14.25 14.94
CA ILE A 106 -5.50 13.91 14.18
C ILE A 106 -4.78 12.74 14.85
N ASN A 107 -4.49 11.68 14.08
CA ASN A 107 -3.60 10.61 14.49
C ASN A 107 -2.22 10.83 13.86
N TYR A 108 -1.19 10.96 14.69
CA TYR A 108 0.18 11.21 14.29
C TYR A 108 0.99 9.90 14.31
N PHE A 109 1.44 9.46 13.13
CA PHE A 109 2.22 8.24 12.93
C PHE A 109 3.65 8.56 12.53
N CYS A 110 4.65 7.99 13.22
CA CYS A 110 6.04 8.09 12.81
C CYS A 110 6.27 7.38 11.46
N ASN A 111 6.88 8.09 10.51
CA ASN A 111 7.43 7.50 9.30
C ASN A 111 8.79 8.14 8.98
N VAL A 112 9.87 7.39 9.24
CA VAL A 112 11.26 7.86 9.08
C VAL A 112 11.61 8.29 7.65
N ASN A 113 10.88 7.79 6.65
CA ASN A 113 11.12 8.08 5.24
C ASN A 113 10.46 9.38 4.77
N LEU A 114 9.54 9.98 5.56
CA LEU A 114 8.73 11.12 5.17
C LEU A 114 9.14 12.42 5.87
N LYS A 115 10.10 13.16 5.28
CA LYS A 115 10.59 14.45 5.84
C LYS A 115 9.55 15.56 5.93
N SER A 116 8.52 15.51 5.09
CA SER A 116 7.40 16.47 5.10
C SER A 116 6.13 15.78 5.59
N PRO A 117 5.24 16.49 6.29
CA PRO A 117 4.00 15.90 6.75
C PRO A 117 3.09 15.52 5.59
N LEU A 118 2.61 14.29 5.61
CA LEU A 118 1.72 13.73 4.61
C LEU A 118 0.41 13.28 5.26
N ILE A 119 -0.72 13.75 4.73
CA ILE A 119 -2.04 13.24 5.12
C ILE A 119 -2.28 11.92 4.39
N VAL A 120 -2.30 10.82 5.14
CA VAL A 120 -2.52 9.47 4.63
C VAL A 120 -4.00 9.25 4.35
N SER A 121 -4.85 9.59 5.32
CA SER A 121 -6.30 9.39 5.25
C SER A 121 -7.05 10.60 5.83
N VAL A 122 -8.29 10.77 5.37
CA VAL A 122 -9.26 11.70 5.97
C VAL A 122 -10.61 10.99 5.96
N ASN A 123 -11.20 10.81 7.13
CA ASN A 123 -12.46 10.10 7.31
C ASN A 123 -13.44 10.95 8.12
N GLU A 124 -14.64 11.16 7.59
CA GLU A 124 -15.76 11.72 8.35
C GLU A 124 -16.53 10.56 8.99
N TRP A 125 -16.06 10.09 10.15
CA TRP A 125 -16.63 8.92 10.84
C TRP A 125 -18.05 9.19 11.38
N ARG A 126 -18.34 10.47 11.63
CA ARG A 126 -19.64 11.01 12.00
C ARG A 126 -19.82 12.35 11.30
N THR A 127 -21.06 12.72 11.03
CA THR A 127 -21.39 14.01 10.42
C THR A 127 -20.68 15.15 11.18
N CYS A 128 -19.85 15.90 10.46
CA CYS A 128 -19.05 17.02 10.96
C CYS A 128 -17.98 16.67 12.03
N GLU A 129 -17.63 15.40 12.18
CA GLU A 129 -16.50 14.91 12.99
C GLU A 129 -15.50 14.14 12.11
N TYR A 130 -14.29 14.67 12.03
CA TYR A 130 -13.26 14.17 11.12
C TYR A 130 -12.15 13.44 11.87
N ILE A 131 -11.56 12.43 11.23
CA ILE A 131 -10.33 11.76 11.65
C ILE A 131 -9.31 11.91 10.51
N ILE A 132 -8.12 12.36 10.83
CA ILE A 132 -7.03 12.59 9.88
C ILE A 132 -5.80 11.80 10.33
N ASP A 133 -5.32 10.88 9.50
CA ASP A 133 -4.06 10.19 9.77
C ASP A 133 -2.91 10.94 9.07
N LEU A 134 -1.91 11.34 9.85
CA LEU A 134 -0.76 12.11 9.42
C LEU A 134 0.53 11.33 9.66
N GLN A 135 1.38 11.25 8.65
CA GLN A 135 2.71 10.65 8.76
C GLN A 135 3.82 11.68 8.55
N SER A 136 4.88 11.60 9.35
CA SER A 136 6.12 12.36 9.15
C SER A 136 7.29 11.82 9.96
N SER A 137 8.52 12.15 9.54
CA SER A 137 9.73 11.85 10.30
C SER A 137 9.87 12.72 11.55
N TYR A 138 9.25 13.91 11.61
CA TYR A 138 9.27 14.77 12.81
C TYR A 138 8.64 14.11 14.04
N PHE A 139 7.82 13.09 13.79
CA PHE A 139 7.11 12.32 14.80
C PHE A 139 7.98 11.21 15.38
N CYS A 140 9.13 10.91 14.75
CA CYS A 140 10.00 9.81 15.13
C CYS A 140 11.06 10.19 16.17
N ASP A 141 11.26 11.48 16.43
CA ASP A 141 12.29 11.99 17.34
C ASP A 141 11.94 11.79 18.83
N TYR A 142 10.69 11.38 19.14
CA TYR A 142 10.22 11.13 20.50
C TYR A 142 9.95 9.64 20.71
N ASP A 143 10.59 9.04 21.71
CA ASP A 143 10.50 7.59 22.00
C ASP A 143 9.07 7.09 22.23
N MET A 144 8.18 7.94 22.72
CA MET A 144 6.75 7.64 22.89
C MET A 144 6.00 7.39 21.57
N TRP A 145 6.55 7.81 20.42
CA TRP A 145 5.88 7.82 19.11
C TRP A 145 6.51 6.83 18.12
N MET A 146 7.59 6.16 18.52
CA MET A 146 8.15 5.08 17.74
C MET A 146 7.31 3.82 17.96
N PRO A 147 6.89 3.09 16.90
CA PRO A 147 6.48 1.71 17.07
C PRO A 147 7.63 0.99 17.79
N PRO A 148 7.34 0.06 18.71
CA PRO A 148 8.38 -0.57 19.51
C PRO A 148 9.48 -1.09 18.58
N LYS A 149 10.73 -0.65 18.81
CA LYS A 149 11.93 -1.08 18.07
C LYS A 149 12.22 -2.58 18.20
N THR A 150 11.36 -3.33 18.86
CA THR A 150 11.33 -4.77 18.72
C THR A 150 10.73 -5.08 17.35
N LEU A 151 11.62 -5.28 16.37
CA LEU A 151 11.54 -6.53 15.61
C LEU A 151 11.45 -7.64 16.66
N MET A 152 10.25 -7.90 17.15
CA MET A 152 9.96 -9.10 17.88
C MET A 152 10.03 -10.16 16.80
N ASN A 153 11.27 -10.60 16.55
CA ASN A 153 11.59 -11.89 15.99
C ASN A 153 11.07 -12.91 17.01
N HIS A 154 9.74 -12.96 17.19
CA HIS A 154 9.12 -14.16 17.68
C HIS A 154 9.37 -15.14 16.55
N HIS A 155 10.37 -15.98 16.75
CA HIS A 155 10.42 -17.26 16.08
C HIS A 155 9.13 -17.98 16.49
N ILE A 156 8.09 -17.78 15.68
CA ILE A 156 6.85 -18.54 15.82
C ILE A 156 7.17 -19.86 15.14
N ASP A 157 7.49 -20.86 15.97
CA ASP A 157 7.54 -22.24 15.54
C ASP A 157 6.11 -22.68 15.19
N CYS A 158 5.74 -22.43 13.94
CA CYS A 158 4.50 -22.95 13.36
C CYS A 158 4.72 -24.44 13.09
N TYR A 159 3.92 -25.28 13.74
CA TYR A 159 3.79 -26.68 13.36
C TYR A 159 2.48 -26.82 12.56
N PRO A 160 2.49 -27.53 11.42
CA PRO A 160 1.28 -27.73 10.65
C PRO A 160 0.24 -28.43 11.54
N ASN A 161 -0.95 -27.82 11.67
CA ASN A 161 -2.07 -28.44 12.35
C ASN A 161 -2.67 -29.53 11.45
N THR A 162 -2.20 -30.77 11.61
CA THR A 162 -2.53 -31.93 10.77
C THR A 162 -4.03 -32.22 10.69
N ASP A 163 -4.85 -31.67 11.59
CA ASP A 163 -6.30 -31.91 11.64
C ASP A 163 -7.12 -30.99 10.71
N THR A 164 -6.47 -30.06 9.99
CA THR A 164 -7.15 -29.14 9.04
C THR A 164 -6.61 -29.18 7.61
N PHE A 165 -5.68 -30.09 7.31
CA PHE A 165 -4.91 -30.13 6.06
C PHE A 165 -5.54 -30.98 4.94
N GLU A 166 -6.86 -31.14 4.89
CA GLU A 166 -7.48 -31.87 3.78
C GLU A 166 -8.19 -31.00 2.74
N THR A 167 -8.33 -29.67 2.91
CA THR A 167 -9.08 -28.87 1.90
C THR A 167 -8.61 -27.45 1.57
N LEU A 168 -7.54 -26.90 2.16
CA LEU A 168 -6.97 -25.63 1.67
C LEU A 168 -5.61 -25.92 1.01
N GLY A 169 -5.50 -25.66 -0.29
CA GLY A 169 -4.24 -25.76 -1.02
C GLY A 169 -3.11 -25.00 -0.34
N GLU A 170 -1.90 -25.54 -0.40
CA GLU A 170 -0.72 -24.94 0.23
C GLU A 170 -0.52 -23.50 -0.27
N LYS A 171 -0.51 -22.55 0.66
CA LYS A 171 -0.17 -21.16 0.36
C LYS A 171 1.34 -21.01 0.31
N ILE A 172 1.84 -20.23 -0.65
CA ILE A 172 3.27 -19.92 -0.69
C ILE A 172 3.62 -18.87 0.36
N ASP A 173 4.83 -18.98 0.90
CA ASP A 173 5.42 -17.93 1.72
C ASP A 173 5.92 -16.78 0.82
N ILE A 174 5.16 -15.68 0.81
CA ILE A 174 5.47 -14.49 0.01
C ILE A 174 6.51 -13.57 0.66
N HIS A 175 6.80 -13.71 1.96
CA HIS A 175 7.69 -12.79 2.67
C HIS A 175 9.17 -12.97 2.28
N GLY A 176 9.52 -14.14 1.76
CA GLY A 176 10.85 -14.43 1.23
C GLY A 176 11.09 -13.99 -0.22
N LEU A 177 10.10 -13.37 -0.87
CA LEU A 177 10.19 -13.01 -2.28
C LEU A 177 10.75 -11.59 -2.46
N VAL A 178 11.75 -11.47 -3.33
CA VAL A 178 12.15 -10.20 -3.95
C VAL A 178 11.22 -9.97 -5.14
N LEU A 179 10.55 -8.81 -5.16
CA LEU A 179 9.52 -8.49 -6.14
C LEU A 179 10.04 -7.50 -7.18
N ASP A 180 10.05 -7.91 -8.45
CA ASP A 180 10.31 -7.05 -9.60
C ASP A 180 8.97 -6.70 -10.29
N PRO A 181 8.61 -5.41 -10.44
CA PRO A 181 7.34 -5.03 -11.05
C PRO A 181 7.31 -5.30 -12.56
N LEU A 182 6.28 -6.00 -13.03
CA LEU A 182 5.97 -6.16 -14.46
C LEU A 182 5.05 -5.02 -14.94
N THR A 183 3.92 -4.88 -14.26
CA THR A 183 2.91 -3.82 -14.46
C THR A 183 2.37 -3.36 -13.11
N GLU A 184 1.36 -2.49 -13.11
CA GLU A 184 0.72 -2.04 -11.87
C GLU A 184 0.03 -3.20 -11.15
N GLY A 185 0.60 -3.61 -10.03
CA GLY A 185 0.05 -4.67 -9.18
C GLY A 185 0.32 -6.11 -9.65
N VAL A 186 1.21 -6.30 -10.63
CA VAL A 186 1.69 -7.60 -11.10
C VAL A 186 3.22 -7.65 -10.97
N PHE A 187 3.74 -8.63 -10.23
CA PHE A 187 5.16 -8.71 -9.88
C PHE A 187 5.74 -10.08 -10.21
N LEU A 188 7.00 -10.12 -10.63
CA LEU A 188 7.84 -11.32 -10.60
C LEU A 188 8.41 -11.46 -9.19
N GLY A 189 8.11 -12.55 -8.50
CA GLY A 189 8.65 -12.88 -7.20
C GLY A 189 9.76 -13.93 -7.29
N ARG A 190 10.93 -13.64 -6.72
CA ARG A 190 12.09 -14.56 -6.67
C ARG A 190 12.57 -14.78 -5.26
N ARG A 191 13.01 -16.00 -4.94
CA ARG A 191 13.55 -16.33 -3.61
C ARG A 191 15.07 -16.36 -3.65
N GLY A 192 15.74 -15.38 -3.04
CA GLY A 192 17.20 -15.31 -2.99
C GLY A 192 17.83 -15.31 -4.39
N GLU A 193 18.81 -16.19 -4.60
CA GLU A 193 19.49 -16.40 -5.90
C GLU A 193 18.77 -17.43 -6.79
N SER A 194 17.56 -17.86 -6.41
CA SER A 194 16.78 -18.80 -7.23
C SER A 194 16.45 -18.18 -8.59
N ARG A 195 16.64 -18.99 -9.63
CA ARG A 195 16.27 -18.63 -10.99
C ARG A 195 14.79 -18.91 -11.29
N ARG A 196 14.13 -19.71 -10.44
CA ARG A 196 12.66 -19.86 -10.44
C ARG A 196 12.03 -18.58 -9.92
N PHE A 197 11.03 -18.11 -10.65
CA PHE A 197 10.16 -17.02 -10.21
C PHE A 197 8.71 -17.47 -10.23
N VAL A 198 7.89 -16.78 -9.46
CA VAL A 198 6.42 -16.86 -9.52
C VAL A 198 5.86 -15.50 -9.93
N VAL A 199 4.61 -15.46 -10.35
CA VAL A 199 3.90 -14.18 -10.54
C VAL A 199 3.00 -13.92 -9.35
N LEU A 200 3.16 -12.75 -8.74
CA LEU A 200 2.38 -12.31 -7.58
C LEU A 200 1.46 -11.15 -7.97
N LEU A 201 0.18 -11.27 -7.63
CA LEU A 201 -0.86 -10.30 -7.91
C LEU A 201 -1.24 -9.53 -6.64
N THR A 202 -1.02 -8.23 -6.62
CA THR A 202 -1.56 -7.33 -5.58
C THR A 202 -2.73 -6.51 -6.08
N LYS A 203 -2.93 -6.44 -7.39
CA LYS A 203 -4.12 -5.86 -8.01
C LYS A 203 -5.30 -6.82 -7.85
N ASP A 204 -6.43 -6.30 -7.40
CA ASP A 204 -7.66 -7.07 -7.27
C ASP A 204 -8.38 -7.14 -8.63
N TYR A 205 -8.31 -8.33 -9.25
CA TYR A 205 -9.00 -8.63 -10.50
C TYR A 205 -10.42 -9.19 -10.26
N ASN A 206 -10.90 -9.24 -9.01
CA ASN A 206 -12.22 -9.78 -8.68
C ASN A 206 -12.48 -11.20 -9.23
N LEU A 207 -11.43 -12.03 -9.32
CA LEU A 207 -11.46 -13.36 -9.96
C LEU A 207 -12.52 -14.29 -9.35
N TRP A 208 -12.91 -14.05 -8.09
CA TRP A 208 -13.84 -14.87 -7.31
C TRP A 208 -15.21 -14.20 -7.10
N ASN A 209 -15.49 -13.06 -7.74
CA ASN A 209 -16.75 -12.34 -7.53
C ASN A 209 -17.89 -12.96 -8.38
N VAL A 210 -18.69 -13.82 -7.76
CA VAL A 210 -19.79 -14.58 -8.40
C VAL A 210 -21.06 -13.73 -8.64
N ASN A 211 -21.02 -12.42 -8.37
CA ASN A 211 -22.21 -11.55 -8.42
C ASN A 211 -22.54 -11.02 -9.84
N GLY A 212 -22.56 -11.90 -10.84
CA GLY A 212 -23.21 -11.64 -12.12
C GLY A 212 -22.42 -10.81 -13.15
N ILE A 213 -21.09 -10.71 -13.01
CA ILE A 213 -20.19 -10.26 -14.08
C ILE A 213 -19.56 -11.51 -14.71
N ASP A 214 -19.46 -11.53 -16.03
CA ASP A 214 -18.87 -12.61 -16.82
C ASP A 214 -17.42 -12.87 -16.36
N GLN A 215 -17.17 -14.05 -15.77
CA GLN A 215 -15.87 -14.41 -15.20
C GLN A 215 -14.75 -14.33 -16.25
N ASP A 216 -15.09 -14.63 -17.49
CA ASP A 216 -14.18 -14.60 -18.64
C ASP A 216 -13.53 -13.21 -18.80
N VAL A 217 -14.30 -12.14 -18.63
CA VAL A 217 -13.81 -10.76 -18.79
C VAL A 217 -12.76 -10.42 -17.72
N GLN A 218 -12.88 -10.96 -16.50
CA GLN A 218 -11.92 -10.67 -15.42
C GLN A 218 -10.57 -11.35 -15.66
N PHE A 219 -10.60 -12.59 -16.17
CA PHE A 219 -9.38 -13.30 -16.55
C PHE A 219 -8.67 -12.62 -17.73
N GLU A 220 -9.42 -12.08 -18.70
CA GLU A 220 -8.84 -11.32 -19.82
C GLU A 220 -8.03 -10.11 -19.37
N HIS A 221 -8.49 -9.37 -18.36
CA HIS A 221 -7.73 -8.23 -17.81
C HIS A 221 -6.42 -8.68 -17.14
N LEU A 222 -6.44 -9.79 -16.40
CA LEU A 222 -5.24 -10.36 -15.79
C LEU A 222 -4.24 -10.80 -16.84
N LEU A 223 -4.69 -11.59 -17.82
CA LEU A 223 -3.87 -12.10 -18.91
C LEU A 223 -3.28 -10.92 -19.72
N SER A 224 -4.09 -9.93 -20.07
CA SER A 224 -3.61 -8.74 -20.80
C SER A 224 -2.51 -7.98 -20.07
N ASP A 225 -2.64 -7.79 -18.75
CA ASP A 225 -1.63 -7.12 -17.93
C ASP A 225 -0.33 -7.94 -17.84
N ILE A 226 -0.42 -9.26 -17.73
CA ILE A 226 0.73 -10.17 -17.73
C ILE A 226 1.46 -10.10 -19.07
N ALA A 227 0.75 -10.28 -20.19
CA ALA A 227 1.32 -10.23 -21.53
C ALA A 227 2.03 -8.89 -21.79
N SER A 228 1.38 -7.78 -21.45
CA SER A 228 1.94 -6.42 -21.59
C SER A 228 3.17 -6.21 -20.70
N GLY A 229 3.15 -6.76 -19.49
CA GLY A 229 4.26 -6.74 -18.55
C GLY A 229 5.49 -7.44 -19.10
N PHE A 230 5.32 -8.67 -19.58
CA PHE A 230 6.40 -9.43 -20.20
C PHE A 230 6.91 -8.73 -21.47
N GLN A 231 6.04 -8.19 -22.32
CA GLN A 231 6.45 -7.43 -23.50
C GLN A 231 7.37 -6.23 -23.15
N LYS A 232 7.10 -5.55 -22.04
CA LYS A 232 7.93 -4.43 -21.56
C LYS A 232 9.22 -4.91 -20.90
N TYR A 233 9.13 -6.01 -20.16
CA TYR A 233 10.23 -6.53 -19.32
C TYR A 233 11.26 -7.34 -20.12
N THR A 234 10.88 -7.94 -21.25
CA THR A 234 11.75 -8.77 -22.10
C THR A 234 12.97 -8.05 -22.66
N ARG A 235 12.95 -6.71 -22.79
CA ARG A 235 14.16 -5.93 -23.14
C ARG A 235 15.32 -6.11 -22.16
N ASN A 236 15.03 -6.49 -20.92
CA ASN A 236 16.02 -6.70 -19.86
C ASN A 236 15.96 -8.10 -19.23
N LEU A 237 15.06 -8.96 -19.70
CA LEU A 237 14.83 -10.29 -19.12
C LEU A 237 15.92 -11.25 -19.62
N LYS A 238 16.85 -11.61 -18.74
CA LYS A 238 17.78 -12.73 -18.97
C LYS A 238 17.10 -14.01 -18.47
N LEU A 239 16.35 -14.68 -19.33
CA LEU A 239 15.91 -16.05 -19.06
C LEU A 239 17.11 -16.96 -19.27
N SER A 240 17.53 -17.68 -18.23
CA SER A 240 18.58 -18.68 -18.33
C SER A 240 17.99 -20.07 -18.09
N THR A 241 18.07 -20.96 -19.07
CA THR A 241 17.80 -22.39 -18.86
C THR A 241 19.10 -23.17 -18.73
N TYR A 242 19.02 -24.35 -18.13
CA TYR A 242 20.06 -25.36 -18.20
C TYR A 242 19.55 -26.51 -19.06
N ILE A 243 20.08 -26.60 -20.27
CA ILE A 243 20.12 -27.84 -21.03
C ILE A 243 21.61 -28.19 -21.09
N ASP A 244 21.99 -29.34 -20.54
CA ASP A 244 23.38 -29.85 -20.55
C ASP A 244 24.44 -28.89 -19.96
N ASP A 245 24.20 -28.31 -18.77
CA ASP A 245 25.15 -27.41 -18.07
C ASP A 245 25.51 -26.09 -18.80
N ILE A 246 24.81 -25.75 -19.89
CA ILE A 246 25.01 -24.49 -20.63
C ILE A 246 23.88 -23.51 -20.29
N SER A 247 24.23 -22.32 -19.80
CA SER A 247 23.28 -21.24 -19.60
C SER A 247 22.94 -20.58 -20.94
N THR A 248 21.76 -20.87 -21.49
CA THR A 248 21.30 -20.22 -22.72
C THR A 248 20.45 -18.99 -22.37
N ILE A 249 20.79 -17.84 -22.97
CA ILE A 249 20.02 -16.59 -22.85
C ILE A 249 18.99 -16.59 -23.96
N VAL A 250 17.70 -16.57 -23.62
CA VAL A 250 16.63 -16.36 -24.62
C VAL A 250 16.66 -14.90 -25.05
N LEU A 251 16.84 -14.66 -26.35
CA LEU A 251 16.86 -13.32 -26.91
C LEU A 251 15.44 -12.91 -27.31
N LEU A 252 15.21 -11.59 -27.39
CA LEU A 252 13.96 -10.99 -27.82
C LEU A 252 13.48 -11.44 -29.22
N ASP A 253 14.38 -11.95 -30.06
CA ASP A 253 14.04 -12.41 -31.41
C ASP A 253 13.66 -13.90 -31.44
N ASP A 254 13.86 -14.65 -30.35
CA ASP A 254 13.49 -16.05 -30.28
C ASP A 254 11.98 -16.19 -29.98
N THR A 255 11.35 -17.21 -30.57
CA THR A 255 10.00 -17.59 -30.13
C THR A 255 10.12 -18.46 -28.90
N PHE A 256 9.32 -18.16 -27.88
CA PHE A 256 9.33 -18.93 -26.65
C PHE A 256 7.96 -19.01 -26.01
N LYS A 257 7.79 -20.03 -25.19
CA LYS A 257 6.68 -20.20 -24.27
C LYS A 257 7.25 -20.34 -22.87
N LEU A 258 6.76 -19.55 -21.94
CA LEU A 258 7.26 -19.47 -20.58
C LEU A 258 6.11 -19.67 -19.60
N GLY A 259 6.17 -20.74 -18.82
CA GLY A 259 5.15 -21.12 -17.86
C GLY A 259 5.59 -20.84 -16.43
N PHE A 260 4.67 -20.31 -15.62
CA PHE A 260 4.90 -20.01 -14.22
C PHE A 260 3.61 -20.11 -13.41
N GLU A 261 3.77 -20.35 -12.12
CA GLU A 261 2.68 -20.32 -11.17
C GLU A 261 2.32 -18.88 -10.80
N THR A 262 1.03 -18.64 -10.61
CA THR A 262 0.47 -17.33 -10.25
C THR A 262 -0.23 -17.40 -8.91
N TYR A 263 0.03 -16.40 -8.06
CA TYR A 263 -0.50 -16.30 -6.71
C TYR A 263 -1.09 -14.92 -6.42
N ASP A 264 -2.07 -14.87 -5.52
CA ASP A 264 -2.58 -13.60 -4.99
C ASP A 264 -1.70 -13.03 -3.87
N GLY A 265 -1.98 -11.81 -3.44
CA GLY A 265 -1.26 -11.12 -2.37
C GLY A 265 -1.39 -11.77 -0.99
N SER A 266 -2.20 -12.82 -0.84
CA SER A 266 -2.28 -13.65 0.36
C SER A 266 -1.48 -14.96 0.25
N GLY A 267 -0.81 -15.20 -0.88
CA GLY A 267 -0.07 -16.42 -1.18
C GLY A 267 -0.96 -17.57 -1.66
N SER A 268 -2.24 -17.34 -1.97
CA SER A 268 -3.13 -18.38 -2.50
C SER A 268 -2.85 -18.60 -3.98
N TYR A 269 -2.80 -19.86 -4.39
CA TYR A 269 -2.62 -20.24 -5.78
C TYR A 269 -3.83 -19.83 -6.63
N ILE A 270 -3.57 -19.17 -7.76
CA ILE A 270 -4.57 -18.76 -8.74
C ILE A 270 -4.57 -19.71 -9.94
N GLY A 271 -3.40 -20.11 -10.43
CA GLY A 271 -3.27 -20.96 -11.60
C GLY A 271 -1.91 -20.87 -12.25
N ASN A 272 -1.62 -21.81 -13.14
CA ASN A 272 -0.46 -21.76 -14.02
C ASN A 272 -0.82 -20.92 -15.24
N ILE A 273 0.07 -19.99 -15.58
CA ILE A 273 -0.10 -19.12 -16.75
C ILE A 273 1.11 -19.33 -17.64
N MET A 274 0.82 -19.48 -18.94
CA MET A 274 1.81 -19.52 -20.00
C MET A 274 1.85 -18.16 -20.69
N VAL A 275 3.05 -17.68 -21.00
CA VAL A 275 3.28 -16.52 -21.87
C VAL A 275 4.01 -17.00 -23.11
N GLU A 276 3.39 -16.80 -24.26
CA GLU A 276 3.94 -17.10 -25.58
C GLU A 276 4.40 -15.81 -26.27
N HIS A 277 5.60 -15.86 -26.83
CA HIS A 277 6.17 -14.84 -27.69
C HIS A 277 6.32 -15.40 -29.12
N ASP A 278 5.67 -14.75 -30.08
CA ASP A 278 5.69 -15.16 -31.48
C ASP A 278 6.72 -14.41 -32.34
N ARG A 279 6.91 -14.86 -33.59
CA ARG A 279 7.88 -14.25 -34.53
C ARG A 279 7.54 -12.83 -34.94
N ASN A 280 6.32 -12.37 -34.68
CA ASN A 280 5.87 -11.02 -35.02
C ASN A 280 6.06 -10.06 -33.84
N GLY A 281 6.59 -10.53 -32.70
CA GLY A 281 6.79 -9.72 -31.51
C GLY A 281 5.57 -9.63 -30.60
N TYR A 282 4.53 -10.45 -30.83
CA TYR A 282 3.33 -10.46 -30.00
C TYR A 282 3.54 -11.33 -28.77
N PHE A 283 2.99 -10.85 -27.65
CA PHE A 283 2.91 -11.59 -26.40
C PHE A 283 1.44 -11.97 -26.17
N VAL A 284 1.21 -13.24 -25.93
CA VAL A 284 -0.10 -13.77 -25.57
C VAL A 284 0.06 -14.57 -24.29
N SER A 285 -0.85 -14.41 -23.34
CA SER A 285 -0.85 -15.19 -22.11
C SER A 285 -2.17 -15.92 -21.94
N TYR A 286 -2.12 -17.12 -21.38
CA TYR A 286 -3.30 -17.96 -21.16
C TYR A 286 -3.08 -18.90 -19.97
N PHE A 287 -4.17 -19.34 -19.34
CA PHE A 287 -4.11 -20.39 -18.31
C PHE A 287 -3.72 -21.74 -18.92
N THR A 288 -2.98 -22.53 -18.17
CA THR A 288 -2.51 -23.84 -18.60
C THR A 288 -2.64 -24.86 -17.49
N ASP A 289 -2.90 -26.11 -17.87
CA ASP A 289 -2.89 -27.26 -16.96
C ASP A 289 -1.51 -27.96 -16.95
N GLU A 290 -0.52 -27.41 -17.66
CA GLU A 290 0.85 -27.94 -17.66
C GLU A 290 1.49 -27.78 -16.28
N ASP A 291 2.19 -28.82 -15.83
CA ASP A 291 2.90 -28.83 -14.56
C ASP A 291 4.17 -27.97 -14.65
N ILE A 292 4.30 -26.98 -13.75
CA ILE A 292 5.49 -26.15 -13.66
C ILE A 292 6.55 -26.89 -12.81
N PRO A 293 7.80 -27.05 -13.31
CA PRO A 293 8.84 -27.72 -12.54
C PRO A 293 9.12 -27.08 -11.18
N GLU A 294 9.45 -27.88 -10.17
CA GLU A 294 9.72 -27.35 -8.81
C GLU A 294 10.98 -26.48 -8.74
N GLU A 295 11.98 -26.74 -9.57
CA GLU A 295 13.29 -26.07 -9.51
C GLU A 295 13.45 -24.95 -10.55
N SER A 296 12.48 -24.79 -11.47
CA SER A 296 12.58 -23.82 -12.56
C SER A 296 11.21 -23.38 -13.09
N ASN A 297 11.17 -22.32 -13.88
CA ASN A 297 10.02 -22.06 -14.72
C ASN A 297 9.99 -23.02 -15.91
N TRP A 298 8.79 -23.31 -16.42
CA TRP A 298 8.65 -24.07 -17.66
C TRP A 298 9.07 -23.17 -18.82
N LEU A 299 9.93 -23.65 -19.73
CA LEU A 299 10.40 -22.86 -20.86
C LEU A 299 10.67 -23.74 -22.08
N GLU A 300 9.95 -23.45 -23.16
CA GLU A 300 10.19 -23.97 -24.50
C GLU A 300 10.59 -22.81 -25.40
N TYR A 301 11.61 -22.97 -26.25
CA TYR A 301 12.02 -21.91 -27.19
C TYR A 301 12.56 -22.50 -28.49
N GLU A 302 12.39 -21.76 -29.59
CA GLU A 302 13.07 -22.00 -30.86
C GLU A 302 14.00 -20.82 -31.14
N SER A 303 15.30 -21.07 -31.23
CA SER A 303 16.24 -20.01 -31.58
C SER A 303 16.31 -19.80 -33.09
N ILE A 304 16.25 -18.54 -33.52
CA ILE A 304 16.44 -18.17 -34.94
C ILE A 304 17.83 -18.59 -35.45
N LEU A 305 18.84 -18.66 -34.55
CA LEU A 305 20.21 -19.05 -34.90
C LEU A 305 20.37 -20.54 -35.24
N MET A 306 19.36 -21.39 -34.97
CA MET A 306 19.38 -22.81 -35.35
C MET A 306 18.70 -23.09 -36.70
N LEU A 307 18.15 -22.07 -37.38
CA LEU A 307 17.46 -22.19 -38.68
C LEU A 307 18.34 -21.78 -39.89
N GLN A 308 19.67 -21.74 -39.74
CA GLN A 308 20.63 -21.53 -40.83
C GLN A 308 21.56 -22.73 -41.05
#